data_AF-A0A315V2F7-F1
#
_entry.id   AF-A0A315V2F7-F1
#
_cell.length_a   1.000
_cell.length_b   1.000
_cell.length_c   1.000
_cell.angle_alpha   90.00
_cell.angle_beta   90.00
_cell.angle_gamma   90.00
#
_symmetry.space_group_name_H-M   'P 1'
#
loop_
_entity.id
_entity.type
_entity.pdbx_description
1 polymer ?
#
loop_
_entity_poly.entity_id
_entity_poly.type
_entity_poly.pdbx_seq_one_letter_code
_entity_poly.pdbx_strand_id
1 'polypeptide(L)'
;MRQYLPVKKFEWPWSRRDNGQNEFSPLIPKSGAAKVEDEELGHVDNEYQTGTPSNQDHNSPTRIQPHYSYSLMDYFLKYFLFLCNLVFTVLGLVVLGLGIWGLSSKESFAQEKIGTIGTDPMLILLTLGFLLTLLCLTGCVGALRENCCLLKMFSVIVLVLITIQVLFAIVAYTVQDQIEGYLRSGMLAAMVGYQDDLDLRFITDEIQLGLQCCGADTYRDWEVNLYYNCSAPGVLACGVPATCCVDPLENGTVWNSQCGVGAQLMDEFTAQSVIFLGGCLGGISRWIKQHEGLIGTVGVVVVGVQILAVFITTRLLENIHRHKAHA
;
A
#
# COMPACT_ATOMS: atom_id res chain seq x y z
N MET A 1 25.93 32.52 -25.09
CA MET A 1 24.65 32.85 -25.74
C MET A 1 23.60 31.86 -25.23
N ARG A 2 22.70 32.30 -24.35
CA ARG A 2 21.54 31.52 -23.87
C ARG A 2 20.38 31.76 -24.82
N GLN A 3 19.74 30.70 -25.32
CA GLN A 3 18.44 30.78 -25.98
C GLN A 3 17.40 30.13 -25.08
N TYR A 4 16.41 30.93 -24.68
CA TYR A 4 15.22 30.54 -23.93
C TYR A 4 14.09 30.26 -24.93
N LEU A 5 13.38 29.13 -24.77
CA LEU A 5 12.12 28.83 -25.44
C LEU A 5 10.95 29.19 -24.50
N PRO A 6 9.88 29.87 -24.97
CA PRO A 6 8.74 30.23 -24.13
C PRO A 6 7.65 29.15 -24.13
N VAL A 7 7.12 28.86 -22.93
CA VAL A 7 5.95 28.02 -22.68
C VAL A 7 4.68 28.85 -22.93
N LYS A 8 3.78 28.37 -23.83
CA LYS A 8 2.45 28.94 -24.04
C LYS A 8 1.48 28.43 -22.97
N LYS A 9 0.83 29.35 -22.25
CA LYS A 9 -0.28 29.09 -21.32
C LYS A 9 -1.60 29.41 -22.02
N PHE A 10 -2.53 28.46 -22.00
CA PHE A 10 -3.84 28.53 -22.65
C PHE A 10 -4.88 28.96 -21.59
N GLU A 11 -5.48 30.14 -21.75
CA GLU A 11 -6.60 30.62 -20.94
C GLU A 11 -7.88 30.54 -21.77
N TRP A 12 -8.98 30.04 -21.17
CA TRP A 12 -10.29 30.03 -21.81
C TRP A 12 -11.36 30.65 -20.89
N PRO A 13 -12.37 31.34 -21.45
CA PRO A 13 -12.95 32.53 -20.84
C PRO A 13 -14.47 32.44 -20.66
N TRP A 14 -14.98 32.45 -19.44
CA TRP A 14 -16.41 32.75 -19.21
C TRP A 14 -16.58 33.56 -17.93
N SER A 15 -16.31 34.86 -18.04
CA SER A 15 -16.84 35.89 -17.14
C SER A 15 -17.56 36.92 -17.99
N ARG A 16 -18.89 36.85 -18.05
CA ARG A 16 -19.71 38.02 -18.38
C ARG A 16 -21.09 37.88 -17.74
N ARG A 17 -21.35 38.82 -16.83
CA ARG A 17 -22.62 39.16 -16.19
C ARG A 17 -23.48 39.91 -17.21
N ASP A 18 -24.76 39.57 -17.34
CA ASP A 18 -25.78 40.52 -17.77
C ASP A 18 -27.16 40.20 -17.17
N ASN A 19 -27.93 41.27 -17.00
CA ASN A 19 -29.12 41.43 -16.17
C ASN A 19 -30.41 41.35 -17.03
N GLY A 20 -31.51 40.78 -16.52
CA GLY A 20 -32.82 40.83 -17.21
C GLY A 20 -33.90 39.82 -16.80
N GLN A 21 -34.66 40.17 -15.75
CA GLN A 21 -36.10 39.96 -15.48
C GLN A 21 -36.97 39.05 -16.40
N ASN A 22 -37.61 37.99 -15.84
CA ASN A 22 -39.06 37.93 -15.47
C ASN A 22 -39.58 36.49 -15.16
N GLU A 23 -40.38 36.41 -14.07
CA GLU A 23 -41.53 35.53 -13.72
C GLU A 23 -41.45 33.99 -13.96
N PHE A 24 -41.73 33.09 -13.00
CA PHE A 24 -42.94 32.93 -12.17
C PHE A 24 -42.61 32.16 -10.85
N SER A 25 -43.10 32.65 -9.71
CA SER A 25 -43.24 31.94 -8.40
C SER A 25 -44.65 31.30 -8.30
N PRO A 26 -45.13 30.62 -7.22
CA PRO A 26 -44.66 30.55 -5.83
C PRO A 26 -44.74 29.13 -5.17
N LEU A 27 -44.29 28.93 -3.93
CA LEU A 27 -45.15 28.95 -2.72
C LEU A 27 -44.31 29.14 -1.43
N ILE A 28 -44.65 30.17 -0.66
CA ILE A 28 -44.37 30.38 0.79
C ILE A 28 -45.71 30.22 1.54
N PRO A 29 -45.76 30.13 2.90
CA PRO A 29 -45.88 31.34 3.75
C PRO A 29 -45.02 31.30 5.06
N LYS A 30 -44.24 32.38 5.36
CA LYS A 30 -44.46 33.53 6.30
C LYS A 30 -44.29 33.17 7.79
N SER A 31 -43.72 33.98 8.70
CA SER A 31 -43.07 35.32 8.80
C SER A 31 -42.74 35.52 10.30
N GLY A 32 -41.80 36.32 10.80
CA GLY A 32 -40.87 37.30 10.22
C GLY A 32 -40.09 38.09 11.30
N ALA A 33 -39.35 39.11 10.81
CA ALA A 33 -38.72 40.27 11.48
C ALA A 33 -37.52 40.01 12.43
N ALA A 34 -36.41 40.78 12.43
CA ALA A 34 -35.88 41.83 11.55
C ALA A 34 -34.42 42.18 11.99
N LYS A 35 -33.63 42.67 11.03
CA LYS A 35 -32.43 43.56 11.11
C LYS A 35 -31.12 43.06 11.77
N VAL A 36 -30.07 43.15 10.97
CA VAL A 36 -28.64 43.23 11.34
C VAL A 36 -28.22 44.69 11.08
N GLU A 37 -27.53 45.31 12.04
CA GLU A 37 -26.65 46.46 11.86
C GLU A 37 -25.26 46.07 12.39
N ASP A 38 -24.23 46.47 11.64
CA ASP A 38 -22.81 46.28 11.90
C ASP A 38 -22.24 47.29 12.92
N GLU A 39 -21.05 46.96 13.43
CA GLU A 39 -19.95 47.83 13.87
C GLU A 39 -19.75 48.26 15.35
N GLU A 40 -18.44 48.24 15.71
CA GLU A 40 -17.70 48.90 16.82
C GLU A 40 -17.81 48.30 18.24
N LEU A 41 -16.75 47.78 18.88
CA LEU A 41 -15.46 48.35 19.36
C LEU A 41 -15.60 49.27 20.60
N GLY A 42 -14.85 48.95 21.69
CA GLY A 42 -14.64 49.79 22.89
C GLY A 42 -15.33 49.24 24.16
N HIS A 43 -14.63 48.56 25.08
CA HIS A 43 -13.79 49.08 26.18
C HIS A 43 -14.57 49.79 27.31
N VAL A 44 -14.69 49.08 28.45
CA VAL A 44 -14.53 49.55 29.86
C VAL A 44 -15.60 50.55 30.37
N ASP A 45 -16.31 50.29 31.48
CA ASP A 45 -15.82 50.35 32.86
C ASP A 45 -16.71 49.58 33.85
N ASN A 46 -16.09 49.17 34.97
CA ASN A 46 -16.76 48.75 36.20
C ASN A 46 -17.20 49.97 37.01
N GLU A 47 -18.40 49.97 37.58
CA GLU A 47 -18.76 50.83 38.71
C GLU A 47 -19.51 50.02 39.80
N TYR A 48 -19.16 50.33 41.05
CA TYR A 48 -19.50 49.60 42.27
C TYR A 48 -20.16 50.57 43.25
N GLN A 49 -21.41 50.32 43.68
CA GLN A 49 -21.97 50.58 45.03
C GLN A 49 -23.49 50.33 45.05
N THR A 50 -24.00 49.30 45.75
CA THR A 50 -24.39 49.23 47.18
C THR A 50 -25.89 49.53 47.44
N GLY A 51 -26.63 48.50 47.86
CA GLY A 51 -27.99 48.61 48.41
C GLY A 51 -28.61 47.23 48.71
N THR A 52 -28.80 46.90 49.99
CA THR A 52 -29.38 45.65 50.55
C THR A 52 -30.91 45.80 50.76
N PRO A 53 -31.67 44.74 51.12
CA PRO A 53 -32.07 43.54 50.37
C PRO A 53 -33.59 43.53 50.06
N SER A 54 -34.00 42.87 48.98
CA SER A 54 -35.36 42.33 48.90
C SER A 54 -35.32 40.94 48.26
N ASN A 55 -35.77 39.97 49.05
CA ASN A 55 -36.03 38.59 48.66
C ASN A 55 -36.81 38.53 47.35
N GLN A 56 -36.27 37.81 46.37
CA GLN A 56 -37.08 36.96 45.51
C GLN A 56 -36.22 35.85 44.91
N ASP A 57 -36.52 34.63 45.37
CA ASP A 57 -36.05 33.37 44.83
C ASP A 57 -36.31 33.28 43.32
N HIS A 58 -35.24 33.26 42.53
CA HIS A 58 -35.19 32.48 41.29
C HIS A 58 -33.76 32.01 41.06
N ASN A 59 -33.43 30.89 41.71
CA ASN A 59 -32.22 30.14 41.44
C ASN A 59 -32.40 29.39 40.11
N SER A 60 -32.29 30.09 38.99
CA SER A 60 -32.09 29.44 37.68
C SER A 60 -30.60 29.14 37.55
N PRO A 61 -30.16 27.87 37.43
CA PRO A 61 -28.77 27.61 37.10
C PRO A 61 -28.53 28.15 35.69
N THR A 62 -27.73 29.20 35.57
CA THR A 62 -27.15 29.65 34.31
C THR A 62 -26.41 28.45 33.72
N ARG A 63 -27.06 27.73 32.81
CA ARG A 63 -26.44 26.69 31.99
C ARG A 63 -25.46 27.41 31.07
N ILE A 64 -24.25 27.63 31.55
CA ILE A 64 -23.10 27.98 30.72
C ILE A 64 -22.96 26.78 29.76
N GLN A 65 -23.51 26.90 28.55
CA GLN A 65 -23.19 25.95 27.49
C GLN A 65 -21.72 26.22 27.12
N PRO A 66 -20.78 25.30 27.40
CA PRO A 66 -19.44 25.46 26.87
C PRO A 66 -19.55 25.35 25.36
N HIS A 67 -19.36 26.46 24.66
CA HIS A 67 -19.28 26.48 23.21
C HIS A 67 -17.96 25.79 22.83
N TYR A 68 -18.01 24.46 22.68
CA TYR A 68 -16.84 23.66 22.35
C TYR A 68 -16.44 23.97 20.90
N SER A 69 -15.47 24.86 20.74
CA SER A 69 -14.86 25.18 19.45
C SER A 69 -13.85 24.09 19.10
N TYR A 70 -13.84 23.62 17.84
CA TYR A 70 -12.80 22.72 17.36
C TYR A 70 -11.42 23.36 17.56
N SER A 71 -10.52 22.66 18.24
CA SER A 71 -9.14 23.11 18.32
C SER A 71 -8.51 23.02 16.94
N LEU A 72 -7.65 23.98 16.59
CA LEU A 72 -6.84 23.95 15.38
C LEU A 72 -6.13 22.59 15.22
N MET A 73 -5.71 21.98 16.33
CA MET A 73 -5.11 20.65 16.38
C MET A 73 -6.01 19.56 15.78
N ASP A 74 -7.32 19.61 16.05
CA ASP A 74 -8.28 18.60 15.60
C ASP A 74 -8.50 18.67 14.08
N TYR A 75 -8.49 19.89 13.53
CA TYR A 75 -8.49 20.09 12.08
C TYR A 75 -7.23 19.51 11.46
N PHE A 76 -6.04 19.80 12.00
CA PHE A 76 -4.79 19.24 11.50
C PHE A 76 -4.81 17.70 11.50
N LEU A 77 -5.25 17.08 12.60
CA LEU A 77 -5.37 15.62 12.72
C LEU A 77 -6.35 15.03 11.70
N LYS A 78 -7.50 15.68 11.48
CA LYS A 78 -8.51 15.26 10.48
C LYS A 78 -7.95 15.29 9.06
N TYR A 79 -7.36 16.42 8.66
CA TYR A 79 -6.80 16.57 7.31
C TYR A 79 -5.58 15.68 7.09
N PHE A 80 -4.74 15.49 8.11
CA PHE A 80 -3.60 14.58 8.05
C PHE A 80 -4.06 13.12 7.85
N LEU A 81 -5.03 12.64 8.64
CA LEU A 81 -5.59 11.29 8.47
C LEU A 81 -6.18 11.10 7.07
N PHE A 82 -6.94 12.10 6.59
CA PHE A 82 -7.50 12.08 5.25
C PHE A 82 -6.41 12.01 4.17
N LEU A 83 -5.39 12.87 4.26
CA LEU A 83 -4.30 12.91 3.27
C LEU A 83 -3.52 11.59 3.24
N CYS A 84 -3.15 11.05 4.40
CA CYS A 84 -2.45 9.77 4.47
C CYS A 84 -3.28 8.63 3.85
N ASN A 85 -4.55 8.51 4.22
CA ASN A 85 -5.41 7.49 3.64
C ASN A 85 -5.63 7.70 2.13
N LEU A 86 -5.71 8.94 1.65
CA LEU A 86 -5.84 9.23 0.22
C LEU A 86 -4.61 8.75 -0.56
N VAL A 87 -3.41 9.02 -0.04
CA VAL A 87 -2.16 8.52 -0.64
C VAL A 87 -2.15 6.99 -0.69
N PHE A 88 -2.50 6.32 0.41
CA PHE A 88 -2.58 4.85 0.43
C PHE A 88 -3.67 4.29 -0.48
N THR A 89 -4.80 4.97 -0.64
CA THR A 89 -5.82 4.61 -1.63
C THR A 89 -5.28 4.67 -3.05
N VAL A 90 -4.55 5.73 -3.41
CA VAL A 90 -3.94 5.86 -4.75
C VAL A 90 -2.91 4.75 -4.97
N LEU A 91 -2.06 4.48 -3.99
CA LEU A 91 -1.10 3.37 -4.06
C LEU A 91 -1.82 2.01 -4.22
N GLY A 92 -2.91 1.79 -3.47
CA GLY A 92 -3.74 0.59 -3.59
C GLY A 92 -4.35 0.43 -4.98
N LEU A 93 -4.83 1.51 -5.60
CA LEU A 93 -5.37 1.49 -6.96
C LEU A 93 -4.29 1.21 -8.01
N VAL A 94 -3.07 1.70 -7.82
CA VAL A 94 -1.93 1.37 -8.69
C VAL A 94 -1.63 -0.13 -8.60
N VAL A 95 -1.53 -0.69 -7.38
CA VAL A 95 -1.29 -2.13 -7.18
C VAL A 95 -2.42 -2.97 -7.77
N LEU A 96 -3.68 -2.57 -7.56
CA LEU A 96 -4.85 -3.21 -8.16
C LEU A 96 -4.76 -3.20 -9.71
N GLY A 97 -4.42 -2.05 -10.29
CA GLY A 97 -4.26 -1.88 -11.74
C GLY A 97 -3.17 -2.78 -12.31
N LEU A 98 -2.04 -2.91 -11.60
CA LEU A 98 -0.96 -3.84 -11.97
C LEU A 98 -1.44 -5.30 -11.91
N GLY A 99 -2.20 -5.68 -10.88
CA GLY A 99 -2.80 -7.01 -10.78
C GLY A 99 -3.76 -7.32 -11.93
N ILE A 100 -4.65 -6.39 -12.28
CA ILE A 100 -5.57 -6.52 -13.43
C ILE A 100 -4.80 -6.62 -14.74
N TRP A 101 -3.80 -5.76 -14.94
CA TRP A 101 -2.96 -5.77 -16.13
C TRP A 101 -2.23 -7.11 -16.28
N GLY A 102 -1.63 -7.61 -15.19
CA GLY A 102 -0.96 -8.90 -15.15
C GLY A 102 -1.88 -10.06 -15.51
N LEU A 103 -3.07 -10.12 -14.92
CA LEU A 103 -4.07 -11.16 -15.24
C LEU A 103 -4.57 -11.06 -16.69
N SER A 104 -4.87 -9.86 -17.17
CA SER A 104 -5.36 -9.68 -18.56
C SER A 104 -4.31 -10.08 -19.60
N SER A 105 -3.03 -9.85 -19.28
CA SER A 105 -1.92 -10.30 -20.12
C SER A 105 -1.87 -11.82 -20.19
N LYS A 106 -2.15 -12.52 -19.07
CA LYS A 106 -2.19 -13.99 -19.02
C LYS A 106 -3.40 -14.60 -19.70
N GLU A 107 -4.59 -14.06 -19.52
CA GLU A 107 -5.83 -14.58 -20.15
C GLU A 107 -5.69 -14.66 -21.68
N SER A 108 -4.92 -13.73 -22.27
CA SER A 108 -4.57 -13.75 -23.70
C SER A 108 -3.72 -14.97 -24.11
N PHE A 109 -3.06 -15.63 -23.16
CA PHE A 109 -2.24 -16.85 -23.33
C PHE A 109 -2.88 -18.10 -22.69
N ALA A 110 -3.76 -17.95 -21.69
CA ALA A 110 -4.25 -19.00 -20.80
C ALA A 110 -5.52 -19.73 -21.28
N GLN A 111 -5.99 -19.47 -22.51
CA GLN A 111 -7.15 -20.15 -23.09
C GLN A 111 -6.96 -21.69 -23.25
N GLU A 112 -5.78 -22.24 -22.92
CA GLU A 112 -5.44 -23.67 -22.99
C GLU A 112 -5.17 -24.42 -21.66
N LYS A 113 -5.03 -23.78 -20.49
CA LYS A 113 -4.73 -24.51 -19.24
C LYS A 113 -5.65 -24.13 -18.09
N ILE A 114 -6.79 -24.82 -18.02
CA ILE A 114 -7.66 -24.81 -16.84
C ILE A 114 -7.07 -25.78 -15.82
N GLY A 115 -6.44 -25.25 -14.78
CA GLY A 115 -6.13 -26.05 -13.59
C GLY A 115 -4.89 -25.58 -12.85
N THR A 116 -5.04 -24.55 -12.01
CA THR A 116 -4.59 -24.50 -10.61
C THR A 116 -4.95 -23.11 -10.08
N ILE A 117 -6.12 -22.99 -9.44
CA ILE A 117 -6.69 -21.71 -8.97
C ILE A 117 -6.00 -21.22 -7.67
N GLY A 118 -5.02 -21.95 -7.13
CA GLY A 118 -4.38 -21.60 -5.88
C GLY A 118 -2.90 -21.32 -6.06
N THR A 119 -2.54 -20.04 -6.16
CA THR A 119 -1.19 -19.41 -6.00
C THR A 119 -0.63 -18.64 -7.21
N ASP A 120 -1.48 -18.03 -8.04
CA ASP A 120 -1.01 -17.03 -9.00
C ASP A 120 -0.57 -15.74 -8.26
N PRO A 121 0.68 -15.28 -8.40
CA PRO A 121 1.18 -14.03 -7.80
C PRO A 121 0.35 -12.79 -8.16
N MET A 122 -0.22 -12.73 -9.37
CA MET A 122 -1.07 -11.63 -9.83
C MET A 122 -2.43 -11.61 -9.13
N LEU A 123 -2.99 -12.78 -8.77
CA LEU A 123 -4.19 -12.84 -7.94
C LEU A 123 -3.92 -12.31 -6.52
N ILE A 124 -2.73 -12.56 -5.98
CA ILE A 124 -2.31 -11.99 -4.69
C ILE A 124 -2.22 -10.46 -4.79
N LEU A 125 -1.59 -9.93 -5.84
CA LEU A 125 -1.51 -8.48 -6.06
C LEU A 125 -2.91 -7.85 -6.23
N LEU A 126 -3.79 -8.48 -6.99
CA LEU A 126 -5.18 -8.04 -7.19
C LEU A 126 -5.93 -7.97 -5.85
N THR A 127 -5.92 -9.07 -5.09
CA THR A 127 -6.65 -9.16 -3.82
C THR A 127 -6.10 -8.21 -2.76
N LEU A 128 -4.78 -8.11 -2.65
CA LEU A 128 -4.11 -7.18 -1.73
C LEU A 128 -4.40 -5.73 -2.09
N GLY A 129 -4.27 -5.35 -3.37
CA GLY A 129 -4.56 -4.01 -3.87
C GLY A 129 -6.02 -3.61 -3.63
N PHE A 130 -6.96 -4.53 -3.84
CA PHE A 130 -8.38 -4.31 -3.57
C PHE A 130 -8.66 -4.06 -2.08
N LEU A 131 -8.15 -4.93 -1.20
CA LEU A 131 -8.35 -4.80 0.25
C LEU A 131 -7.74 -3.51 0.81
N LEU A 132 -6.52 -3.16 0.38
CA LEU A 132 -5.86 -1.91 0.77
C LEU A 132 -6.67 -0.69 0.32
N THR A 133 -7.13 -0.68 -0.93
CA THR A 133 -7.95 0.40 -1.48
C THR A 133 -9.24 0.58 -0.68
N LEU A 134 -9.97 -0.50 -0.40
CA LEU A 134 -11.23 -0.47 0.36
C LEU A 134 -11.03 0.02 1.80
N LEU A 135 -9.98 -0.45 2.47
CA LEU A 135 -9.65 -0.05 3.83
C LEU A 135 -9.35 1.46 3.91
N CYS A 136 -8.48 1.95 3.03
CA CYS A 136 -8.10 3.36 3.02
C CYS A 136 -9.23 4.29 2.53
N LEU A 137 -10.06 3.83 1.60
CA LEU A 137 -11.28 4.55 1.19
C LEU A 137 -12.25 4.70 2.37
N THR A 138 -12.43 3.64 3.16
CA THR A 138 -13.25 3.67 4.38
C THR A 138 -12.72 4.71 5.37
N GLY A 139 -11.40 4.78 5.55
CA GLY A 139 -10.74 5.81 6.36
C GLY A 139 -10.98 7.23 5.81
N CYS A 140 -10.82 7.44 4.50
CA CYS A 140 -11.05 8.73 3.85
C CYS A 140 -12.49 9.21 4.00
N VAL A 141 -13.46 8.35 3.63
CA VAL A 141 -14.89 8.68 3.69
C VAL A 141 -15.34 8.86 5.14
N GLY A 142 -14.84 8.04 6.06
CA GLY A 142 -15.09 8.15 7.50
C GLY A 142 -14.64 9.50 8.05
N ALA A 143 -13.44 9.96 7.68
CA ALA A 143 -12.91 11.25 8.09
C ALA A 143 -13.66 12.44 7.47
N LEU A 144 -13.97 12.38 6.16
CA LEU A 144 -14.67 13.48 5.46
C LEU A 144 -16.13 13.63 5.88
N ARG A 145 -16.85 12.51 6.01
CA ARG A 145 -18.28 12.50 6.36
C ARG A 145 -18.53 12.57 7.87
N GLU A 146 -17.48 12.57 8.69
CA GLU A 146 -17.57 12.47 10.15
C GLU A 146 -18.47 11.31 10.60
N ASN A 147 -18.44 10.21 9.83
CA ASN A 147 -19.30 9.06 10.07
C ASN A 147 -18.62 8.12 11.09
N CYS A 148 -19.08 8.20 12.33
CA CYS A 148 -18.58 7.38 13.45
C CYS A 148 -18.55 5.88 13.14
N CYS A 149 -19.52 5.36 12.37
CA CYS A 149 -19.57 3.93 12.05
C CYS A 149 -18.40 3.50 11.15
N LEU A 150 -18.19 4.23 10.04
CA LEU A 150 -17.07 3.98 9.12
C LEU A 150 -15.72 4.13 9.83
N LEU A 151 -15.58 5.16 10.68
CA LEU A 151 -14.36 5.41 11.42
C LEU A 151 -14.06 4.32 12.47
N LYS A 152 -15.10 3.78 13.13
CA LYS A 152 -14.97 2.60 14.02
C LYS A 152 -14.54 1.36 13.25
N MET A 153 -15.18 1.07 12.12
CA MET A 153 -14.84 -0.07 11.28
C MET A 153 -13.38 0.00 10.80
N PHE A 154 -12.94 1.17 10.32
CA PHE A 154 -11.55 1.42 9.97
C PHE A 154 -10.60 1.11 11.14
N SER A 155 -10.88 1.66 12.32
CA SER A 155 -10.06 1.43 13.53
C SER A 155 -9.98 -0.05 13.92
N VAL A 156 -11.11 -0.76 13.91
CA VAL A 156 -11.16 -2.19 14.25
C VAL A 156 -10.38 -3.02 13.24
N ILE A 157 -10.50 -2.75 11.94
CA ILE A 157 -9.76 -3.48 10.90
C ILE A 157 -8.25 -3.23 11.06
N VAL A 158 -7.82 -1.98 11.28
CA VAL A 158 -6.40 -1.67 11.49
C VAL A 158 -5.86 -2.36 12.75
N LEU A 159 -6.63 -2.41 13.85
CA LEU A 159 -6.25 -3.16 15.05
C LEU A 159 -6.07 -4.66 14.77
N VAL A 160 -6.97 -5.26 13.99
CA VAL A 160 -6.83 -6.66 13.55
C VAL A 160 -5.59 -6.86 12.67
N LEU A 161 -5.23 -5.90 11.83
CA LEU A 161 -4.00 -5.97 11.03
C LEU A 161 -2.75 -5.92 11.93
N ILE A 162 -2.74 -5.06 12.96
CA ILE A 162 -1.64 -5.01 13.93
C ILE A 162 -1.47 -6.37 14.62
N THR A 163 -2.57 -7.00 15.07
CA THR A 163 -2.48 -8.30 15.74
C THR A 163 -1.99 -9.39 14.81
N ILE A 164 -2.47 -9.43 13.55
CA ILE A 164 -1.97 -10.36 12.53
C ILE A 164 -0.48 -10.15 12.27
N GLN A 165 0.00 -8.91 12.17
CA GLN A 165 1.42 -8.61 11.94
C GLN A 165 2.30 -9.09 13.09
N VAL A 166 1.89 -8.86 14.34
CA VAL A 166 2.64 -9.34 15.52
C VAL A 166 2.65 -10.86 15.57
N LEU A 167 1.51 -11.52 15.31
CA LEU A 167 1.43 -12.98 15.25
C LEU A 167 2.31 -13.55 14.14
N PHE A 168 2.28 -12.94 12.95
CA PHE A 168 3.12 -13.34 11.83
C PHE A 168 4.61 -13.22 12.18
N ALA A 169 5.03 -12.12 12.83
CA ALA A 169 6.42 -11.94 13.26
C ALA A 169 6.85 -13.01 14.29
N ILE A 170 5.99 -13.34 15.26
CA ILE A 170 6.25 -14.41 16.24
C ILE A 170 6.39 -15.77 15.52
N VAL A 171 5.44 -16.09 14.65
CA VAL A 171 5.47 -17.36 13.90
C VAL A 171 6.73 -17.45 13.05
N ALA A 172 7.03 -16.42 12.26
CA ALA A 172 8.23 -16.37 11.40
C ALA A 172 9.51 -16.60 12.21
N TYR A 173 9.61 -16.04 13.41
CA TYR A 173 10.73 -16.29 14.32
C TYR A 173 10.78 -17.73 14.81
N THR A 174 9.64 -18.30 15.22
CA THR A 174 9.59 -19.68 15.74
C THR A 174 9.85 -20.76 14.70
N VAL A 175 9.48 -20.52 13.43
CA VAL A 175 9.64 -21.49 12.35
C VAL A 175 10.86 -21.21 11.46
N GLN A 176 11.76 -20.31 11.87
CA GLN A 176 12.90 -19.88 11.05
C GLN A 176 13.72 -21.06 10.49
N ASP A 177 13.88 -22.12 11.28
CA ASP A 177 14.64 -23.33 10.87
C ASP A 177 13.88 -24.19 9.85
N GLN A 178 12.54 -24.09 9.81
CA GLN A 178 11.70 -24.80 8.85
C GLN A 178 11.47 -24.00 7.55
N ILE A 179 11.61 -22.66 7.60
CA ILE A 179 11.43 -21.78 6.44
C ILE A 179 12.33 -22.21 5.29
N GLU A 180 13.57 -22.64 5.56
CA GLU A 180 14.49 -23.12 4.54
C GLU A 180 13.92 -24.32 3.76
N GLY A 181 13.29 -25.28 4.45
CA GLY A 181 12.65 -26.43 3.82
C GLY A 181 11.44 -26.05 2.95
N TYR A 182 10.64 -25.08 3.41
CA TYR A 182 9.51 -24.55 2.63
C TYR A 182 9.98 -23.78 1.40
N LEU A 183 10.99 -22.92 1.54
CA LEU A 183 11.60 -22.19 0.43
C LEU A 183 12.22 -23.15 -0.58
N ARG A 184 12.90 -24.20 -0.11
CA ARG A 184 13.47 -25.25 -0.96
C ARG A 184 12.40 -25.93 -1.79
N SER A 185 11.33 -26.38 -1.14
CA SER A 185 10.23 -27.05 -1.81
C SER A 185 9.54 -26.14 -2.82
N GLY A 186 9.35 -24.87 -2.48
CA GLY A 186 8.79 -23.85 -3.37
C GLY A 186 9.69 -23.56 -4.58
N MET A 187 11.00 -23.43 -4.38
CA MET A 187 11.96 -23.21 -5.46
C MET A 187 12.01 -24.42 -6.40
N LEU A 188 12.06 -25.64 -5.87
CA LEU A 188 12.03 -26.85 -6.70
C LEU A 188 10.71 -26.97 -7.49
N ALA A 189 9.57 -26.63 -6.87
CA ALA A 189 8.29 -26.60 -7.58
C ALA A 189 8.27 -25.54 -8.71
N ALA A 190 8.83 -24.35 -8.45
CA ALA A 190 9.00 -23.31 -9.47
C ALA A 190 9.90 -23.76 -10.62
N MET A 191 10.99 -24.48 -10.32
CA MET A 191 11.90 -25.03 -11.32
C MET A 191 11.23 -26.13 -12.17
N VAL A 192 10.41 -26.99 -11.57
CA VAL A 192 9.62 -27.99 -12.31
C VAL A 192 8.67 -27.30 -13.30
N GLY A 193 7.94 -26.28 -12.84
CA GLY A 193 7.00 -25.50 -13.67
C GLY A 193 7.62 -24.42 -14.55
N TYR A 194 8.95 -24.28 -14.57
CA TYR A 194 9.66 -23.14 -15.17
C TYR A 194 9.34 -22.89 -16.66
N GLN A 195 9.09 -23.94 -17.46
CA GLN A 195 8.71 -23.77 -18.88
C GLN A 195 7.20 -23.74 -19.11
N ASP A 196 6.43 -24.25 -18.16
CA ASP A 196 4.99 -24.42 -18.27
C ASP A 196 4.21 -23.20 -17.77
N ASP A 197 4.82 -22.40 -16.90
CA ASP A 197 4.21 -21.26 -16.22
C ASP A 197 5.13 -20.03 -16.30
N LEU A 198 4.61 -18.96 -16.91
CA LEU A 198 5.34 -17.69 -17.10
C LEU A 198 5.65 -16.98 -15.77
N ASP A 199 4.84 -17.16 -14.73
CA ASP A 199 5.10 -16.56 -13.42
C ASP A 199 6.22 -17.28 -12.69
N LEU A 200 6.18 -18.62 -12.70
CA LEU A 200 7.23 -19.43 -12.10
C LEU A 200 8.56 -19.17 -12.80
N ARG A 201 8.52 -19.01 -14.13
CA ARG A 201 9.66 -18.56 -14.91
C ARG A 201 10.18 -17.20 -14.45
N PHE A 202 9.31 -16.19 -14.45
CA PHE A 202 9.67 -14.82 -14.08
C PHE A 202 10.25 -14.75 -12.67
N ILE A 203 9.59 -15.36 -11.69
CA ILE A 203 10.07 -15.37 -10.29
C ILE A 203 11.41 -16.09 -10.18
N THR A 204 11.58 -17.23 -10.85
CA THR A 204 12.85 -17.98 -10.83
C THR A 204 13.97 -17.15 -11.46
N ASP A 205 13.71 -16.52 -12.60
CA ASP A 205 14.66 -15.67 -13.32
C ASP A 205 15.07 -14.46 -12.47
N GLU A 206 14.12 -13.75 -11.86
CA GLU A 206 14.38 -12.60 -10.98
C GLU A 206 15.16 -13.01 -9.74
N ILE A 207 14.87 -14.17 -9.14
CA ILE A 207 15.63 -14.69 -8.00
C ILE A 207 17.07 -15.00 -8.42
N GLN A 208 17.28 -15.69 -9.54
CA GLN A 208 18.60 -16.08 -10.01
C GLN A 208 19.47 -14.89 -10.41
N LEU A 209 18.89 -13.93 -11.13
CA LEU A 209 19.57 -12.69 -11.51
C LEU A 209 19.84 -11.80 -10.29
N GLY A 210 18.84 -11.63 -9.40
CA GLY A 210 18.92 -10.73 -8.25
C GLY A 210 19.86 -11.20 -7.15
N LEU A 211 19.97 -12.52 -6.96
CA LEU A 211 20.85 -13.12 -5.95
C LEU A 211 22.14 -13.72 -6.53
N GLN A 212 22.32 -13.68 -7.85
CA GLN A 212 23.48 -14.21 -8.55
C GLN A 212 23.75 -15.68 -8.15
N CYS A 213 22.72 -16.50 -8.32
CA CYS A 213 22.68 -17.90 -7.88
C CYS A 213 22.09 -18.80 -8.98
N CYS A 214 22.29 -20.12 -8.85
CA CYS A 214 21.70 -21.09 -9.76
C CYS A 214 21.16 -22.31 -9.02
N GLY A 215 19.90 -22.65 -9.30
CA GLY A 215 19.18 -23.73 -8.63
C GLY A 215 18.80 -23.42 -7.17
N ALA A 216 18.28 -24.41 -6.46
CA ALA A 216 17.81 -24.24 -5.09
C ALA A 216 18.99 -24.27 -4.10
N ASP A 217 19.68 -25.41 -4.02
CA ASP A 217 20.92 -25.64 -3.28
C ASP A 217 22.15 -25.58 -4.20
N THR A 218 22.01 -26.08 -5.44
CA THR A 218 23.08 -26.17 -6.43
C THR A 218 22.57 -26.00 -7.86
N TYR A 219 23.45 -25.65 -8.78
CA TYR A 219 23.12 -25.58 -10.22
C TYR A 219 22.64 -26.92 -10.82
N ARG A 220 22.93 -28.05 -10.18
CA ARG A 220 22.49 -29.39 -10.63
C ARG A 220 21.03 -29.68 -10.32
N ASP A 221 20.39 -28.88 -9.45
CA ASP A 221 18.98 -29.05 -9.12
C ASP A 221 18.07 -28.87 -10.34
N TRP A 222 18.57 -28.26 -11.42
CA TRP A 222 17.89 -28.19 -12.70
C TRP A 222 17.56 -29.55 -13.32
N GLU A 223 18.14 -30.65 -12.84
CA GLU A 223 17.76 -32.01 -13.23
C GLU A 223 16.28 -32.33 -12.92
N VAL A 224 15.64 -31.64 -11.97
CA VAL A 224 14.21 -31.82 -11.67
C VAL A 224 13.28 -31.33 -12.79
N ASN A 225 13.77 -30.45 -13.68
CA ASN A 225 13.00 -29.91 -14.78
C ASN A 225 13.08 -30.84 -16.00
N LEU A 226 11.94 -31.13 -16.63
CA LEU A 226 11.83 -32.04 -17.77
C LEU A 226 12.74 -31.68 -18.96
N TYR A 227 13.01 -30.40 -19.19
CA TYR A 227 13.80 -29.91 -20.33
C TYR A 227 15.31 -29.84 -20.04
N TYR A 228 15.69 -29.59 -18.79
CA TYR A 228 17.09 -29.47 -18.35
C TYR A 228 17.66 -30.78 -17.82
N ASN A 229 16.82 -31.78 -17.55
CA ASN A 229 17.26 -33.13 -17.21
C ASN A 229 18.21 -33.68 -18.28
N CYS A 230 19.28 -34.34 -17.86
CA CYS A 230 20.27 -34.93 -18.77
C CYS A 230 19.71 -36.01 -19.70
N SER A 231 18.60 -36.66 -19.31
CA SER A 231 17.91 -37.66 -20.14
C SER A 231 16.94 -37.02 -21.15
N ALA A 232 16.76 -35.71 -21.11
CA ALA A 232 15.82 -35.01 -21.98
C ALA A 232 16.30 -35.02 -23.45
N PRO A 233 15.39 -35.23 -24.42
CA PRO A 233 15.72 -35.05 -25.81
C PRO A 233 15.70 -33.54 -26.14
N GLY A 234 16.86 -32.88 -26.11
CA GLY A 234 16.93 -31.47 -26.47
C GLY A 234 18.30 -30.82 -26.23
N VAL A 235 18.49 -29.63 -26.82
CA VAL A 235 19.72 -28.83 -26.65
C VAL A 235 19.88 -28.24 -25.25
N LEU A 236 18.81 -28.23 -24.46
CA LEU A 236 18.79 -27.76 -23.07
C LEU A 236 19.15 -28.87 -22.07
N ALA A 237 19.26 -30.12 -22.52
CA ALA A 237 19.59 -31.26 -21.67
C ALA A 237 20.95 -31.06 -21.00
N CYS A 238 21.05 -31.44 -19.73
CA CYS A 238 22.21 -31.16 -18.87
C CYS A 238 22.59 -29.68 -18.78
N GLY A 239 21.68 -28.76 -19.12
CA GLY A 239 21.92 -27.33 -19.09
C GLY A 239 21.35 -26.66 -17.84
N VAL A 240 21.50 -25.35 -17.80
CA VAL A 240 20.81 -24.44 -16.88
C VAL A 240 20.28 -23.23 -17.67
N PRO A 241 19.29 -22.48 -17.16
CA PRO A 241 18.84 -21.27 -17.83
C PRO A 241 19.94 -20.22 -17.92
N ALA A 242 19.79 -19.32 -18.90
CA ALA A 242 20.75 -18.25 -19.13
C ALA A 242 20.82 -17.23 -17.97
N THR A 243 19.82 -17.18 -17.09
CA THR A 243 19.83 -16.38 -15.85
C THR A 243 20.82 -16.88 -14.80
N CYS A 244 21.32 -18.13 -14.93
CA CYS A 244 22.40 -18.65 -14.10
C CYS A 244 23.81 -18.20 -14.54
N CYS A 245 23.95 -17.49 -15.65
CA CYS A 245 25.27 -17.15 -16.19
C CYS A 245 25.87 -15.92 -15.52
N VAL A 246 27.19 -15.96 -15.29
CA VAL A 246 27.92 -14.87 -14.59
C VAL A 246 27.91 -13.58 -15.41
N ASP A 247 28.15 -13.71 -16.71
CA ASP A 247 28.10 -12.62 -17.69
C ASP A 247 27.02 -12.92 -18.74
N PRO A 248 25.74 -12.61 -18.45
CA PRO A 248 24.67 -12.85 -19.40
C PRO A 248 24.81 -11.99 -20.67
N LEU A 249 25.57 -10.88 -20.61
CA LEU A 249 25.92 -10.04 -21.74
C LEU A 249 27.41 -10.18 -22.03
N GLU A 250 27.77 -10.88 -23.10
CA GLU A 250 29.16 -11.02 -23.55
C GLU A 250 29.71 -9.63 -23.94
N ASN A 251 30.54 -9.04 -23.08
CA ASN A 251 31.06 -7.66 -23.21
C ASN A 251 29.98 -6.58 -23.45
N GLY A 252 28.75 -6.78 -22.94
CA GLY A 252 27.69 -5.76 -22.98
C GLY A 252 26.97 -5.58 -24.33
N THR A 253 27.26 -6.39 -25.36
CA THR A 253 26.70 -6.19 -26.71
C THR A 253 25.75 -7.28 -27.19
N VAL A 254 25.85 -8.52 -26.67
CA VAL A 254 25.02 -9.67 -27.06
C VAL A 254 24.66 -10.50 -25.84
N TRP A 255 23.39 -10.87 -25.70
CA TRP A 255 22.96 -11.81 -24.67
C TRP A 255 23.46 -13.22 -25.02
N ASN A 256 24.34 -13.79 -24.19
CA ASN A 256 24.81 -15.15 -24.37
C ASN A 256 23.78 -16.11 -23.76
N SER A 257 22.81 -16.54 -24.56
CA SER A 257 21.81 -17.53 -24.13
C SER A 257 22.35 -18.97 -24.07
N GLN A 258 23.61 -19.20 -24.50
CA GLN A 258 24.20 -20.53 -24.65
C GLN A 258 25.20 -20.91 -23.55
N CYS A 259 25.58 -19.97 -22.67
CA CYS A 259 26.48 -20.20 -21.54
C CYS A 259 26.03 -21.35 -20.62
N GLY A 260 24.72 -21.55 -20.46
CA GLY A 260 24.15 -22.60 -19.62
C GLY A 260 24.08 -23.99 -20.27
N VAL A 261 24.39 -24.13 -21.57
CA VAL A 261 24.25 -25.41 -22.30
C VAL A 261 25.32 -26.40 -21.83
N GLY A 262 24.90 -27.60 -21.41
CA GLY A 262 25.80 -28.63 -20.91
C GLY A 262 26.50 -28.28 -19.58
N ALA A 263 26.07 -27.22 -18.90
CA ALA A 263 26.69 -26.74 -17.67
C ALA A 263 26.75 -27.80 -16.56
N GLN A 264 25.76 -28.71 -16.50
CA GLN A 264 25.73 -29.79 -15.51
C GLN A 264 26.84 -30.85 -15.70
N LEU A 265 27.41 -30.93 -16.91
CA LEU A 265 28.50 -31.86 -17.26
C LEU A 265 29.90 -31.25 -17.08
N MET A 266 30.00 -29.94 -16.84
CA MET A 266 31.28 -29.26 -16.68
C MET A 266 31.89 -29.58 -15.31
N ASP A 267 33.22 -29.65 -15.25
CA ASP A 267 33.95 -29.65 -13.98
C ASP A 267 33.71 -28.32 -13.23
N GLU A 268 33.61 -28.36 -11.91
CA GLU A 268 33.31 -27.17 -11.09
C GLU A 268 34.29 -26.01 -11.33
N PHE A 269 35.56 -26.33 -11.58
CA PHE A 269 36.60 -25.33 -11.89
C PHE A 269 36.33 -24.57 -13.19
N THR A 270 35.70 -25.21 -14.17
CA THR A 270 35.31 -24.58 -15.44
C THR A 270 33.96 -23.87 -15.25
N ALA A 271 33.01 -24.53 -14.59
CA ALA A 271 31.66 -24.01 -14.37
C ALA A 271 31.65 -22.68 -13.59
N GLN A 272 32.51 -22.50 -12.58
CA GLN A 272 32.61 -21.24 -11.81
C GLN A 272 32.89 -19.98 -12.65
N SER A 273 33.48 -20.14 -13.83
CA SER A 273 33.83 -19.02 -14.72
C SER A 273 32.70 -18.67 -15.71
N VAL A 274 31.66 -19.50 -15.79
CA VAL A 274 30.58 -19.39 -16.78
C VAL A 274 29.22 -19.20 -16.08
N ILE A 275 28.99 -19.91 -14.98
CA ILE A 275 27.73 -19.91 -14.23
C ILE A 275 27.93 -19.71 -12.73
N PHE A 276 26.89 -19.24 -12.06
CA PHE A 276 26.83 -19.21 -10.60
C PHE A 276 26.70 -20.63 -10.03
N LEU A 277 27.67 -21.06 -9.23
CA LEU A 277 27.65 -22.40 -8.60
C LEU A 277 26.75 -22.47 -7.37
N GLY A 278 26.57 -21.34 -6.68
CA GLY A 278 25.84 -21.29 -5.42
C GLY A 278 24.32 -21.37 -5.60
N GLY A 279 23.65 -22.16 -4.76
CA GLY A 279 22.21 -22.22 -4.70
C GLY A 279 21.56 -20.95 -4.17
N CYS A 280 20.35 -20.69 -4.64
CA CYS A 280 19.57 -19.51 -4.27
C CYS A 280 19.10 -19.52 -2.81
N LEU A 281 18.91 -20.68 -2.17
CA LEU A 281 18.50 -20.74 -0.76
C LEU A 281 19.57 -20.16 0.18
N GLY A 282 20.83 -20.53 -0.04
CA GLY A 282 21.96 -19.94 0.67
C GLY A 282 22.09 -18.44 0.37
N GLY A 283 21.82 -18.03 -0.87
CA GLY A 283 21.73 -16.63 -1.29
C GLY A 283 20.66 -15.85 -0.52
N ILE A 284 19.43 -16.38 -0.45
CA ILE A 284 18.30 -15.79 0.28
C ILE A 284 18.65 -15.65 1.76
N SER A 285 19.18 -16.71 2.38
CA SER A 285 19.59 -16.69 3.80
C SER A 285 20.62 -15.59 4.07
N ARG A 286 21.63 -15.45 3.20
CA ARG A 286 22.63 -14.39 3.30
C ARG A 286 22.04 -13.01 3.09
N TRP A 287 21.15 -12.85 2.11
CA TRP A 287 20.47 -11.59 1.83
C TRP A 287 19.62 -11.14 3.02
N ILE A 288 18.85 -12.06 3.62
CA ILE A 288 18.04 -11.79 4.82
C ILE A 288 18.94 -11.37 5.98
N LYS A 289 20.01 -12.12 6.28
CA LYS A 289 20.94 -11.79 7.36
C LYS A 289 21.61 -10.43 7.15
N GLN A 290 21.95 -10.09 5.90
CA GLN A 290 22.56 -8.81 5.56
C GLN A 290 21.58 -7.64 5.70
N HIS A 291 20.29 -7.87 5.46
CA HIS A 291 19.25 -6.83 5.47
C HIS A 291 18.31 -6.92 6.69
N GLU A 292 18.62 -7.76 7.69
CA GLU A 292 17.73 -8.01 8.83
C GLU A 292 17.37 -6.73 9.58
N GLY A 293 18.32 -5.80 9.73
CA GLY A 293 18.10 -4.51 10.38
C GLY A 293 17.13 -3.62 9.59
N LEU A 294 17.20 -3.64 8.25
CA LEU A 294 16.29 -2.88 7.40
C LEU A 294 14.88 -3.49 7.46
N ILE A 295 14.76 -4.81 7.36
CA ILE A 295 13.48 -5.53 7.44
C ILE A 295 12.81 -5.25 8.80
N GLY A 296 13.56 -5.37 9.90
CA GLY A 296 13.06 -5.06 11.24
C GLY A 296 12.62 -3.60 11.38
N THR A 297 13.40 -2.66 10.85
CA THR A 297 13.06 -1.23 10.88
C THR A 297 11.77 -0.94 10.11
N VAL A 298 11.61 -1.50 8.90
CA VAL A 298 10.38 -1.34 8.10
C VAL A 298 9.18 -1.90 8.86
N GLY A 299 9.31 -3.07 9.49
CA GLY A 299 8.24 -3.67 10.29
C GLY A 299 7.80 -2.76 11.46
N VAL A 300 8.75 -2.21 12.22
CA VAL A 300 8.47 -1.28 13.33
C VAL A 300 7.78 0.00 12.82
N VAL A 301 8.25 0.55 11.70
CA VAL A 301 7.64 1.75 11.10
C VAL A 301 6.20 1.47 10.67
N VAL A 302 5.92 0.33 10.04
CA VAL A 302 4.57 -0.04 9.61
C VAL A 302 3.62 -0.14 10.80
N VAL A 303 4.02 -0.85 11.87
CA VAL A 303 3.23 -0.96 13.10
C VAL A 303 3.03 0.42 13.75
N GLY A 304 4.08 1.24 13.81
CA GLY A 304 4.02 2.59 14.35
C GLY A 304 3.03 3.50 13.60
N VAL A 305 3.02 3.45 12.26
CA VAL A 305 2.07 4.19 11.42
C VAL A 305 0.63 3.71 11.67
N GLN A 306 0.41 2.41 11.82
CA GLN A 306 -0.91 1.86 12.13
C GLN A 306 -1.41 2.28 13.52
N ILE A 307 -0.55 2.23 14.54
CA ILE A 307 -0.87 2.70 15.89
C ILE A 307 -1.21 4.20 15.87
N LEU A 308 -0.42 5.00 15.15
CA LEU A 308 -0.69 6.43 14.99
C LEU A 308 -2.05 6.65 14.28
N ALA A 309 -2.36 5.89 13.23
CA ALA A 309 -3.64 5.99 12.54
C ALA A 309 -4.83 5.68 13.47
N VAL A 310 -4.71 4.64 14.31
CA VAL A 310 -5.73 4.30 15.33
C VAL A 310 -5.82 5.40 16.40
N PHE A 311 -4.70 5.93 16.88
CA PHE A 311 -4.69 7.02 17.85
C PHE A 311 -5.40 8.27 17.31
N ILE A 312 -5.07 8.68 16.07
CA ILE A 312 -5.71 9.83 15.43
C ILE A 312 -7.20 9.57 15.22
N THR A 313 -7.56 8.37 14.77
CA THR A 313 -8.94 7.95 14.57
C THR A 313 -9.76 8.00 15.86
N THR A 314 -9.22 7.48 16.97
CA THR A 314 -9.91 7.47 18.27
C THR A 314 -10.11 8.88 18.82
N ARG A 315 -9.12 9.76 18.69
CA ARG A 315 -9.24 11.18 19.05
C ARG A 315 -10.32 11.88 18.23
N LEU A 316 -10.33 11.66 16.91
CA LEU A 316 -11.35 12.21 16.03
C LEU A 316 -12.75 11.70 16.42
N LEU A 317 -12.88 10.43 16.78
CA LEU A 317 -14.14 9.84 17.21
C LEU A 317 -14.66 10.43 18.53
N GLU A 318 -13.79 10.60 19.52
CA GLU A 318 -14.11 11.25 20.80
C GLU A 318 -14.60 12.69 20.57
N ASN A 319 -13.93 13.43 19.69
CA ASN A 319 -14.34 14.80 19.34
C ASN A 319 -15.73 14.83 18.68
N ILE A 320 -15.99 13.98 17.70
CA ILE A 320 -17.31 13.91 17.05
C ILE A 320 -18.41 13.55 18.06
N HIS A 321 -18.14 12.64 18.99
CA HIS A 321 -19.10 12.29 20.05
C HIS A 321 -19.36 13.45 21.00
N ARG A 322 -18.32 14.19 21.42
CA ARG A 322 -18.49 15.38 22.26
C ARG A 322 -19.33 16.44 21.57
N HIS A 323 -19.08 16.71 20.29
CA HIS A 323 -19.90 17.66 19.53
C HIS A 323 -21.36 17.22 19.44
N LYS A 324 -21.64 15.93 19.18
CA LYS A 324 -23.02 15.40 19.14
C LYS A 324 -23.71 15.40 20.50
N ALA A 325 -22.97 15.33 21.61
CA ALA A 325 -23.54 15.38 22.96
C ALA A 325 -23.91 16.81 23.40
N HIS A 326 -23.34 17.83 22.76
CA HIS A 326 -23.53 19.25 23.10
C HIS A 326 -24.37 20.03 22.08
N ALA A 327 -24.67 19.45 20.92
CA ALA A 327 -25.62 19.97 19.94
C ALA A 327 -27.05 19.53 20.25
#